data_AF-A0A3M6QHS4-F1
#
_entry.id   AF-A0A3M6QHS4-F1
#
_cell.length_a   1.000
_cell.length_b   1.000
_cell.length_c   1.000
_cell.angle_alpha   90.00
_cell.angle_beta   90.00
_cell.angle_gamma   90.00
#
_symmetry.space_group_name_H-M   'P 1'
#
loop_
_entity.id
_entity.type
_entity.pdbx_description
1 polymer ?
#
loop_
_entity_poly.entity_id
_entity_poly.type
_entity_poly.pdbx_seq_one_letter_code
_entity_poly.pdbx_strand_id
1 'polypeptide(L)'
;MHKRINHLDTLAQRQQERTAFWLLHEIHHALQAAFAPAAPAASAVPAAPELPPDWRGWWDLIRFCLGHQSVADWLRHEREALQRIQALAALAQQDALADILSQALQGHAQPAAVVTFSQLGAEDLRLVAGAPPQEHFQGQDWSGTDTAIQLHSEGLAHTIAALLLAERDRLFLPPPPADCAGPLAVAGPAAAAATAAPSSLSQTLPRPLSRIVGRRQLAVRPLAVASGQGLLQLPVQHHCGAALEADWLEFYRLLWGEPLAPLLDVWAEGNGARLFCHGASIGLTLHPIEHWPTAQAQMLDWAQTRTWPDAPAALPDWLRSAVCFAQGGMDHEHWLLVTQGELAGCVLLSETDALLGRPRFASVAQFFEALAHRPAAVLGASGHLRYAVDGVAYEVAEAMERLV
;
A
#
# COMPACT_ATOMS: atom_id res chain seq x y z
N MET A 1 -40.62 -19.46 3.64
CA MET A 1 -39.94 -18.14 3.51
C MET A 1 -38.46 -18.39 3.70
N HIS A 2 -37.65 -18.27 2.64
CA HIS A 2 -36.19 -18.36 2.76
C HIS A 2 -35.70 -17.05 3.39
N LYS A 3 -35.22 -17.08 4.63
CA LYS A 3 -34.59 -15.93 5.28
C LYS A 3 -33.34 -15.60 4.45
N ARG A 4 -33.34 -14.46 3.73
CA ARG A 4 -32.15 -14.00 3.01
C ARG A 4 -31.03 -13.86 4.03
N ILE A 5 -29.92 -14.55 3.81
CA ILE A 5 -28.75 -14.47 4.69
C ILE A 5 -28.16 -13.07 4.49
N ASN A 6 -28.09 -12.29 5.57
CA ASN A 6 -27.44 -11.00 5.56
C ASN A 6 -25.92 -11.21 5.65
N HIS A 7 -25.15 -10.66 4.73
CA HIS A 7 -23.70 -10.82 4.76
C HIS A 7 -23.09 -10.19 6.03
N LEU A 8 -23.72 -9.16 6.60
CA LEU A 8 -23.32 -8.60 7.90
C LEU A 8 -23.34 -9.64 9.03
N ASP A 9 -24.28 -10.59 9.04
CA ASP A 9 -24.29 -11.64 10.07
C ASP A 9 -23.06 -12.55 9.96
N THR A 10 -22.59 -12.78 8.74
CA THR A 10 -21.38 -13.57 8.47
C THR A 10 -20.13 -12.81 8.89
N LEU A 11 -20.07 -11.50 8.60
CA LEU A 11 -18.97 -10.65 9.02
C LEU A 11 -18.92 -10.48 10.55
N ALA A 12 -20.10 -10.33 11.19
CA ALA A 12 -20.22 -10.23 12.64
C ALA A 12 -19.65 -11.46 13.37
N GLN A 13 -19.86 -12.66 12.82
CA GLN A 13 -19.30 -13.89 13.39
C GLN A 13 -17.77 -13.95 13.27
N ARG A 14 -17.22 -13.43 12.17
CA ARG A 14 -15.78 -13.39 11.92
C ARG A 14 -15.05 -12.27 12.67
N GLN A 15 -15.77 -11.23 13.09
CA GLN A 15 -15.19 -10.07 13.77
C GLN A 15 -14.57 -10.40 15.14
N GLN A 16 -14.92 -11.52 15.79
CA GLN A 16 -14.45 -11.84 17.15
C GLN A 16 -12.93 -11.90 17.31
N GLU A 17 -12.18 -12.03 16.21
CA GLU A 17 -10.72 -12.06 16.16
C GLU A 17 -10.14 -10.98 15.24
N ARG A 18 -10.93 -9.98 14.86
CA ARG A 18 -10.59 -9.00 13.80
C ARG A 18 -10.88 -7.56 14.26
N THR A 19 -10.22 -6.59 13.64
CA THR A 19 -10.34 -5.18 14.03
C THR A 19 -11.64 -4.53 13.55
N ALA A 20 -11.94 -3.33 14.07
CA ALA A 20 -13.05 -2.52 13.54
C ALA A 20 -12.83 -2.13 12.08
N PHE A 21 -11.60 -1.75 11.71
CA PHE A 21 -11.26 -1.38 10.33
C PHE A 21 -11.44 -2.55 9.35
N TRP A 22 -11.08 -3.77 9.76
CA TRP A 22 -11.37 -4.99 9.01
C TRP A 22 -12.84 -5.07 8.61
N LEU A 23 -13.73 -4.92 9.60
CA LEU A 23 -15.17 -5.02 9.37
C LEU A 23 -15.67 -3.92 8.43
N LEU A 24 -15.27 -2.67 8.67
CA LEU A 24 -15.66 -1.53 7.83
C LEU A 24 -15.19 -1.73 6.38
N HIS A 25 -14.00 -2.30 6.19
CA HIS A 25 -13.46 -2.60 4.88
C HIS A 25 -14.25 -3.69 4.14
N GLU A 26 -14.54 -4.82 4.79
CA GLU A 26 -15.34 -5.89 4.18
C GLU A 26 -16.75 -5.40 3.78
N ILE A 27 -17.35 -4.54 4.62
CA ILE A 27 -18.64 -3.90 4.32
C ILE A 27 -18.49 -2.96 3.12
N HIS A 28 -17.46 -2.10 3.10
CA HIS A 28 -17.19 -1.21 1.97
C HIS A 28 -17.05 -1.98 0.67
N HIS A 29 -16.23 -3.04 0.67
CA HIS A 29 -15.99 -3.88 -0.50
C HIS A 29 -17.27 -4.58 -0.98
N ALA A 30 -18.06 -5.16 -0.07
CA ALA A 30 -19.34 -5.79 -0.43
C ALA A 30 -20.35 -4.78 -1.02
N LEU A 31 -20.42 -3.57 -0.47
CA LEU A 31 -21.25 -2.49 -1.01
C LEU A 31 -20.76 -2.03 -2.38
N GLN A 32 -19.45 -1.84 -2.55
CA GLN A 32 -18.85 -1.44 -3.82
C GLN A 32 -19.09 -2.51 -4.89
N ALA A 33 -18.89 -3.79 -4.57
CA ALA A 33 -19.15 -4.89 -5.51
C ALA A 33 -20.63 -5.01 -5.89
N ALA A 34 -21.55 -4.69 -4.97
CA ALA A 34 -22.98 -4.79 -5.21
C ALA A 34 -23.58 -3.57 -5.92
N PHE A 35 -22.98 -2.39 -5.76
CA PHE A 35 -23.56 -1.10 -6.18
C PHE A 35 -22.61 -0.21 -7.01
N ALA A 36 -21.43 -0.70 -7.41
CA ALA A 36 -20.56 0.04 -8.33
C ALA A 36 -21.25 0.23 -9.69
N PRO A 37 -21.07 1.40 -10.34
CA PRO A 37 -21.52 1.59 -11.70
C PRO A 37 -20.78 0.59 -12.61
N ALA A 38 -21.52 -0.29 -13.28
CA ALA A 38 -20.96 -1.12 -14.33
C ALA A 38 -20.30 -0.20 -15.38
N ALA A 39 -19.06 -0.52 -15.77
CA ALA A 39 -18.38 0.16 -16.86
C ALA A 39 -19.30 0.23 -18.11
N PRO A 40 -19.24 1.30 -18.93
CA PRO A 40 -20.13 1.44 -20.08
C PRO A 40 -19.80 0.40 -21.16
N ALA A 41 -20.35 -0.80 -21.02
CA ALA A 41 -20.40 -1.79 -22.09
C ALA A 41 -21.47 -1.36 -23.10
N ALA A 42 -21.05 -1.22 -24.35
CA ALA A 42 -21.94 -0.98 -25.48
C ALA A 42 -23.02 -2.08 -25.53
N SER A 43 -24.29 -1.65 -25.48
CA SER A 43 -25.53 -2.45 -25.48
C SER A 43 -26.18 -2.71 -24.12
N ALA A 44 -27.24 -1.95 -23.86
CA ALA A 44 -28.45 -2.33 -23.11
C ALA A 44 -28.23 -3.24 -21.87
N VAL A 45 -27.49 -2.74 -20.88
CA VAL A 45 -27.42 -3.33 -19.53
C VAL A 45 -28.37 -2.52 -18.62
N PRO A 46 -29.14 -3.16 -17.72
CA PRO A 46 -29.98 -2.44 -16.75
C PRO A 46 -29.13 -1.46 -15.93
N ALA A 47 -29.71 -0.30 -15.62
CA ALA A 47 -29.07 0.73 -14.79
C ALA A 47 -28.44 0.09 -13.55
N ALA A 48 -27.17 0.44 -13.27
CA ALA A 48 -26.48 -0.02 -12.08
C ALA A 48 -27.34 0.31 -10.84
N PRO A 49 -27.51 -0.64 -9.90
CA PRO A 49 -28.32 -0.38 -8.73
C PRO A 49 -27.66 0.73 -7.89
N GLU A 50 -28.39 1.81 -7.65
CA GLU A 50 -27.94 2.88 -6.75
C GLU A 50 -27.81 2.33 -5.32
N LEU A 51 -26.86 2.88 -4.56
CA LEU A 51 -26.70 2.57 -3.15
C LEU A 51 -28.04 2.79 -2.41
N PRO A 52 -28.56 1.81 -1.66
CA PRO A 52 -29.80 1.97 -0.93
C PRO A 52 -29.76 3.18 0.01
N PRO A 53 -30.87 3.91 0.20
CA PRO A 53 -30.89 5.12 1.01
C PRO A 53 -30.43 4.88 2.45
N ASP A 54 -30.75 3.70 3.00
CA ASP A 54 -30.35 3.30 4.35
C ASP A 54 -28.82 3.17 4.50
N TRP A 55 -28.10 2.88 3.42
CA TRP A 55 -26.64 2.75 3.40
C TRP A 55 -25.91 4.07 3.18
N ARG A 56 -26.58 5.12 2.70
CA ARG A 56 -25.91 6.36 2.28
C ARG A 56 -25.20 7.07 3.42
N GLY A 57 -25.81 7.14 4.60
CA GLY A 57 -25.17 7.71 5.79
C GLY A 57 -23.98 6.89 6.28
N TRP A 58 -24.08 5.55 6.19
CA TRP A 58 -23.00 4.63 6.57
C TRP A 58 -21.84 4.66 5.59
N TRP A 59 -22.12 4.85 4.30
CA TRP A 59 -21.13 4.90 3.24
C TRP A 59 -20.11 6.03 3.45
N ASP A 60 -20.59 7.22 3.79
CA ASP A 60 -19.72 8.37 4.07
C ASP A 60 -18.83 8.10 5.29
N LEU A 61 -19.42 7.53 6.35
CA LEU A 61 -18.73 7.17 7.58
C LEU A 61 -17.64 6.13 7.36
N ILE A 62 -17.95 5.09 6.57
CA ILE A 62 -17.01 4.02 6.21
C ILE A 62 -15.87 4.60 5.37
N ARG A 63 -16.16 5.40 4.33
CA ARG A 63 -15.15 6.04 3.49
C ARG A 63 -14.22 6.95 4.28
N PHE A 64 -14.78 7.72 5.21
CA PHE A 64 -14.02 8.61 6.08
C PHE A 64 -13.06 7.83 6.98
N CYS A 65 -13.56 6.80 7.68
CA CYS A 65 -12.71 5.98 8.55
C CYS A 65 -11.59 5.27 7.77
N LEU A 66 -11.89 4.76 6.58
CA LEU A 66 -10.91 4.08 5.74
C LEU A 66 -9.90 5.03 5.06
N GLY A 67 -10.03 6.34 5.25
CA GLY A 67 -9.10 7.32 4.68
C GLY A 67 -9.09 7.34 3.15
N HIS A 68 -10.20 6.96 2.50
CA HIS A 68 -10.26 6.85 1.04
C HIS A 68 -10.11 8.19 0.30
N GLN A 69 -10.29 9.33 1.00
CA GLN A 69 -10.20 10.67 0.44
C GLN A 69 -9.63 11.65 1.46
N SER A 70 -8.91 12.66 0.97
CA SER A 70 -8.39 13.76 1.78
C SER A 70 -9.51 14.67 2.29
N VAL A 71 -9.30 15.30 3.44
CA VAL A 71 -10.23 16.27 4.01
C VAL A 71 -10.43 17.47 3.08
N ALA A 72 -9.42 17.82 2.29
CA ALA A 72 -9.53 18.84 1.24
C ALA A 72 -10.62 18.50 0.22
N ASP A 73 -10.75 17.22 -0.16
CA ASP A 73 -11.77 16.75 -1.09
C ASP A 73 -13.17 16.72 -0.45
N TRP A 74 -13.26 16.24 0.80
CA TRP A 74 -14.49 16.33 1.60
C TRP A 74 -14.99 17.77 1.72
N LEU A 75 -14.12 18.73 2.00
CA LEU A 75 -14.49 20.14 2.12
C LEU A 75 -14.98 20.74 0.78
N ARG A 76 -14.45 20.25 -0.34
CA ARG A 76 -14.78 20.72 -1.69
C ARG A 76 -16.14 20.20 -2.17
N HIS A 77 -16.43 18.94 -1.90
CA HIS A 77 -17.54 18.23 -2.55
C HIS A 77 -18.60 17.69 -1.58
N GLU A 78 -18.21 17.36 -0.35
CA GLU A 78 -19.02 16.56 0.59
C GLU A 78 -19.07 17.17 2.00
N ARG A 79 -19.08 18.51 2.08
CA ARG A 79 -19.01 19.25 3.36
C ARG A 79 -20.11 18.89 4.36
N GLU A 80 -21.32 18.62 3.89
CA GLU A 80 -22.43 18.18 4.75
C GLU A 80 -22.18 16.80 5.38
N ALA A 81 -21.52 15.89 4.65
CA ALA A 81 -21.12 14.59 5.20
C ALA A 81 -20.08 14.77 6.29
N LEU A 82 -19.09 15.65 6.07
CA LEU A 82 -18.07 15.97 7.07
C LEU A 82 -18.68 16.58 8.35
N GLN A 83 -19.73 17.41 8.24
CA GLN A 83 -20.48 17.91 9.40
C GLN A 83 -21.18 16.80 10.19
N ARG A 84 -21.78 15.82 9.50
CA ARG A 84 -22.39 14.65 10.16
C ARG A 84 -21.34 13.81 10.88
N ILE A 85 -20.19 13.57 10.24
CA ILE A 85 -19.07 12.82 10.81
C ILE A 85 -18.55 13.53 12.06
N GLN A 86 -18.38 14.85 12.01
CA GLN A 86 -17.96 15.67 13.16
C GLN A 86 -18.96 15.57 14.32
N ALA A 87 -20.26 15.67 14.05
CA ALA A 87 -21.29 15.53 15.07
C ALA A 87 -21.29 14.13 15.69
N LEU A 88 -21.10 13.08 14.88
CA LEU A 88 -20.99 11.71 15.39
C LEU A 88 -19.73 11.51 16.22
N ALA A 89 -18.58 12.05 15.81
CA ALA A 89 -17.35 12.00 16.58
C ALA A 89 -17.54 12.64 17.97
N ALA A 90 -18.23 13.78 18.04
CA ALA A 90 -18.56 14.42 19.31
C ALA A 90 -19.48 13.56 20.19
N LEU A 91 -20.53 12.96 19.59
CA LEU A 91 -21.44 12.05 20.31
C LEU A 91 -20.73 10.78 20.80
N ALA A 92 -19.75 10.30 20.04
CA ALA A 92 -18.91 9.16 20.36
C ALA A 92 -17.75 9.50 21.33
N GLN A 93 -17.74 10.72 21.88
CA GLN A 93 -16.71 11.22 22.81
C GLN A 93 -15.29 11.17 22.22
N GLN A 94 -15.18 11.29 20.90
CA GLN A 94 -13.90 11.42 20.19
C GLN A 94 -13.54 12.90 20.08
N ASP A 95 -13.35 13.56 21.23
CA ASP A 95 -13.27 15.02 21.34
C ASP A 95 -12.17 15.61 20.45
N ALA A 96 -10.97 14.99 20.43
CA ALA A 96 -9.86 15.42 19.60
C ALA A 96 -10.21 15.41 18.10
N LEU A 97 -10.83 14.32 17.62
CA LEU A 97 -11.27 14.21 16.23
C LEU A 97 -12.38 15.21 15.91
N ALA A 98 -13.36 15.36 16.82
CA ALA A 98 -14.46 16.30 16.66
C ALA A 98 -13.96 17.75 16.57
N ASP A 99 -12.94 18.11 17.35
CA ASP A 99 -12.30 19.41 17.33
C ASP A 99 -11.50 19.64 16.05
N ILE A 100 -10.72 18.66 15.60
CA ILE A 100 -9.99 18.72 14.32
C ILE A 100 -10.97 18.96 13.16
N LEU A 101 -12.06 18.18 13.11
CA LEU A 101 -13.08 18.32 12.08
C LEU A 101 -13.85 19.65 12.19
N SER A 102 -14.11 20.14 13.40
CA SER A 102 -14.74 21.44 13.63
C SER A 102 -13.87 22.58 13.10
N GLN A 103 -12.56 22.53 13.36
CA GLN A 103 -11.60 23.50 12.84
C GLN A 103 -11.52 23.42 11.31
N ALA A 104 -11.47 22.21 10.75
CA ALA A 104 -11.45 22.00 9.30
C ALA A 104 -12.70 22.56 8.62
N LEU A 105 -13.89 22.32 9.19
CA LEU A 105 -15.14 22.89 8.72
C LEU A 105 -15.13 24.43 8.81
N GLN A 106 -14.45 25.02 9.77
CA GLN A 106 -14.31 26.48 9.84
C GLN A 106 -13.25 27.05 8.86
N GLY A 107 -12.58 26.20 8.09
CA GLY A 107 -11.56 26.61 7.12
C GLY A 107 -10.15 26.76 7.71
N HIS A 108 -9.92 26.19 8.89
CA HIS A 108 -8.62 26.19 9.55
C HIS A 108 -7.95 24.84 9.36
N ALA A 109 -6.91 24.79 8.52
CA ALA A 109 -6.07 23.61 8.39
C ALA A 109 -5.16 23.45 9.63
N GLN A 110 -4.94 22.21 10.04
CA GLN A 110 -3.91 21.87 11.02
C GLN A 110 -2.52 22.17 10.46
N PRO A 111 -1.54 22.51 11.32
CA PRO A 111 -0.16 22.65 10.88
C PRO A 111 0.33 21.35 10.22
N ALA A 112 1.11 21.49 9.15
CA ALA A 112 1.73 20.35 8.49
C ALA A 112 2.52 19.50 9.49
N ALA A 113 2.46 18.18 9.33
CA ALA A 113 3.19 17.26 10.19
C ALA A 113 4.70 17.52 10.07
N VAL A 114 5.35 17.80 11.20
CA VAL A 114 6.79 18.03 11.27
C VAL A 114 7.46 16.83 11.92
N VAL A 115 8.28 16.12 11.16
CA VAL A 115 9.14 15.07 11.71
C VAL A 115 10.44 15.72 12.18
N THR A 116 10.69 15.65 13.48
CA THR A 116 11.92 16.19 14.09
C THR A 116 12.88 15.04 14.39
N PHE A 117 14.08 15.11 13.82
CA PHE A 117 15.17 14.18 14.08
C PHE A 117 16.17 14.85 15.01
N SER A 118 16.18 14.42 16.28
CA SER A 118 17.18 14.86 17.24
C SER A 118 18.40 13.93 17.22
N GLN A 119 19.57 14.48 16.92
CA GLN A 119 20.84 13.78 17.06
C GLN A 119 21.63 14.33 18.25
N LEU A 120 22.21 13.43 19.04
CA LEU A 120 22.91 13.79 20.27
C LEU A 120 24.16 14.62 19.94
N GLY A 121 24.11 15.92 20.27
CA GLY A 121 25.19 16.88 19.99
C GLY A 121 25.08 17.64 18.66
N ALA A 122 23.99 17.48 17.91
CA ALA A 122 23.69 18.25 16.70
C ALA A 122 22.37 19.01 16.84
N GLU A 123 22.14 19.99 15.96
CA GLU A 123 20.85 20.69 15.88
C GLU A 123 19.76 19.75 15.34
N ASP A 124 18.54 19.92 15.85
CA ASP A 124 17.38 19.14 15.42
C ASP A 124 17.07 19.38 13.93
N LEU A 125 17.05 18.30 13.15
CA LEU A 125 16.64 18.37 11.75
C LEU A 125 15.12 18.24 11.65
N ARG A 126 14.47 19.28 11.15
CA ARG A 126 13.00 19.34 10.99
C ARG A 126 12.64 19.15 9.53
N LEU A 127 11.92 18.07 9.22
CA LEU A 127 11.35 17.83 7.90
C LEU A 127 9.85 18.11 7.94
N VAL A 128 9.40 18.99 7.05
CA VAL A 128 7.98 19.25 6.82
C VAL A 128 7.61 18.49 5.55
N ALA A 129 6.69 17.52 5.66
CA ALA A 129 6.12 16.88 4.49
C ALA A 129 5.21 17.90 3.80
N GLY A 130 5.50 18.23 2.54
CA GLY A 130 4.63 19.08 1.73
C GLY A 130 3.51 18.26 1.11
N ALA A 131 2.29 18.79 1.11
CA ALA A 131 1.16 18.09 0.55
C ALA A 131 1.17 18.03 -0.99
N PRO A 132 0.66 16.95 -1.59
CA PRO A 132 0.34 16.93 -3.01
C PRO A 132 -0.77 17.95 -3.35
N PRO A 133 -0.91 18.35 -4.63
CA PRO A 133 -1.92 19.35 -5.06
C PRO A 133 -3.37 18.99 -4.69
N GLN A 134 -3.69 17.70 -4.63
CA GLN A 134 -5.02 17.19 -4.27
C GLN A 134 -5.41 17.44 -2.80
N GLU A 135 -4.42 17.59 -1.93
CA GLU A 135 -4.58 17.93 -0.51
C GLU A 135 -4.58 19.45 -0.27
N HIS A 136 -4.53 20.25 -1.35
CA HIS A 136 -4.70 21.69 -1.25
C HIS A 136 -6.17 22.09 -1.49
N PHE A 137 -6.68 22.95 -0.62
CA PHE A 137 -8.02 23.55 -0.78
C PHE A 137 -8.01 24.99 -0.26
N GLN A 138 -8.55 25.90 -1.09
CA GLN A 138 -8.54 27.34 -0.85
C GLN A 138 -7.15 27.93 -0.55
N GLY A 139 -6.11 27.39 -1.22
CA GLY A 139 -4.73 27.86 -1.07
C GLY A 139 -4.05 27.44 0.24
N GLN A 140 -4.67 26.56 1.02
CA GLN A 140 -4.10 25.97 2.23
C GLN A 140 -3.72 24.51 1.99
N ASP A 141 -2.66 24.08 2.68
CA ASP A 141 -2.22 22.68 2.77
C ASP A 141 -3.04 21.97 3.88
N TRP A 142 -3.71 20.87 3.53
CA TRP A 142 -4.53 20.09 4.46
C TRP A 142 -3.89 18.76 4.91
N SER A 143 -2.68 18.42 4.48
CA SER A 143 -2.00 17.16 4.82
C SER A 143 -1.82 16.95 6.33
N GLY A 144 -1.53 18.03 7.06
CA GLY A 144 -1.44 18.00 8.52
C GLY A 144 -2.77 17.64 9.17
N THR A 145 -3.89 18.06 8.55
CA THR A 145 -5.23 17.74 9.03
C THR A 145 -5.57 16.29 8.76
N ASP A 146 -5.24 15.76 7.57
CA ASP A 146 -5.42 14.35 7.25
C ASP A 146 -4.60 13.44 8.17
N THR A 147 -3.35 13.82 8.47
CA THR A 147 -2.50 13.11 9.43
C THR A 147 -3.12 13.13 10.83
N ALA A 148 -3.61 14.28 11.28
CA ALA A 148 -4.26 14.40 12.59
C ALA A 148 -5.56 13.56 12.65
N ILE A 149 -6.35 13.53 11.58
CA ILE A 149 -7.54 12.68 11.46
C ILE A 149 -7.15 11.21 11.58
N GLN A 150 -6.14 10.75 10.86
CA GLN A 150 -5.67 9.35 10.90
C GLN A 150 -5.23 8.93 12.31
N LEU A 151 -4.49 9.80 13.02
CA LEU A 151 -4.06 9.54 14.39
C LEU A 151 -5.21 9.45 15.41
N HIS A 152 -6.38 10.01 15.08
CA HIS A 152 -7.52 10.10 15.98
C HIS A 152 -8.78 9.38 15.47
N SER A 153 -8.71 8.62 14.37
CA SER A 153 -9.88 7.98 13.74
C SER A 153 -10.23 6.61 14.32
N GLU A 154 -9.31 5.98 15.05
CA GLU A 154 -9.47 4.60 15.54
C GLU A 154 -10.70 4.43 16.45
N GLY A 155 -10.88 5.32 17.44
CA GLY A 155 -12.03 5.25 18.35
C GLY A 155 -13.37 5.47 17.64
N LEU A 156 -13.38 6.31 16.61
CA LEU A 156 -14.55 6.51 15.76
C LEU A 156 -14.86 5.25 14.92
N ALA A 157 -13.83 4.62 14.34
CA ALA A 157 -13.98 3.39 13.56
C ALA A 157 -14.59 2.25 14.40
N HIS A 158 -14.12 2.08 15.64
CA HIS A 158 -14.69 1.13 16.59
C HIS A 158 -16.17 1.43 16.89
N THR A 159 -16.51 2.70 17.10
CA THR A 159 -17.89 3.11 17.36
C THR A 159 -18.79 2.81 16.15
N ILE A 160 -18.36 3.16 14.93
CA ILE A 160 -19.12 2.90 13.71
C ILE A 160 -19.29 1.39 13.48
N ALA A 161 -18.24 0.60 13.65
CA ALA A 161 -18.31 -0.86 13.54
C ALA A 161 -19.35 -1.45 14.52
N ALA A 162 -19.33 -1.01 15.78
CA ALA A 162 -20.30 -1.46 16.79
C ALA A 162 -21.74 -1.07 16.43
N LEU A 163 -21.95 0.17 15.96
CA LEU A 163 -23.28 0.64 15.56
C LEU A 163 -23.80 -0.08 14.31
N LEU A 164 -22.95 -0.34 13.31
CA LEU A 164 -23.31 -1.13 12.12
C LEU A 164 -23.79 -2.52 12.48
N LEU A 165 -23.10 -3.17 13.44
CA LEU A 165 -23.49 -4.49 13.92
C LEU A 165 -24.77 -4.47 14.75
N ALA A 166 -25.01 -3.41 15.52
CA ALA A 166 -26.27 -3.23 16.24
C ALA A 166 -27.46 -3.02 15.28
N GLU A 167 -27.24 -2.36 14.14
CA GLU A 167 -28.24 -2.09 13.11
C GLU A 167 -28.32 -3.17 12.01
N ARG A 168 -27.62 -4.29 12.17
CA ARG A 168 -27.53 -5.36 11.14
C ARG A 168 -28.89 -5.95 10.73
N ASP A 169 -29.89 -5.91 11.61
CA ASP A 169 -31.23 -6.40 11.29
C ASP A 169 -31.98 -5.46 10.32
N ARG A 170 -31.55 -4.19 10.23
CA ARG A 170 -32.10 -3.17 9.33
C ARG A 170 -31.27 -2.98 8.06
N LEU A 171 -29.96 -3.20 8.16
CA LEU A 171 -29.03 -3.03 7.06
C LEU A 171 -28.84 -4.34 6.31
N PHE A 172 -29.52 -4.52 5.17
CA PHE A 172 -29.25 -5.66 4.32
C PHE A 172 -27.98 -5.43 3.50
N LEU A 173 -26.94 -6.24 3.77
CA LEU A 173 -25.74 -6.32 2.95
C LEU A 173 -25.84 -7.57 2.05
N PRO A 174 -25.95 -7.40 0.73
CA PRO A 174 -25.89 -8.54 -0.18
C PRO A 174 -24.52 -9.24 -0.07
N PRO A 175 -24.47 -10.57 -0.18
CA PRO A 175 -23.20 -11.25 -0.33
C PRO A 175 -22.52 -10.78 -1.63
N PRO A 176 -21.19 -10.68 -1.66
CA PRO A 176 -20.49 -10.35 -2.89
C PRO A 176 -20.82 -11.38 -3.98
N PRO A 177 -20.94 -10.97 -5.27
CA PRO A 177 -21.23 -11.90 -6.36
C PRO A 177 -20.18 -13.01 -6.43
N ALA A 178 -20.61 -14.24 -6.77
CA ALA A 178 -19.75 -15.43 -6.76
C ALA A 178 -18.53 -15.33 -7.72
N ASP A 179 -18.62 -14.48 -8.75
CA ASP A 179 -17.51 -14.20 -9.68
C ASP A 179 -16.52 -13.15 -9.14
N CYS A 180 -16.84 -12.51 -8.00
CA CYS A 180 -15.93 -11.71 -7.19
C CYS A 180 -15.40 -12.49 -5.96
N ALA A 181 -15.69 -13.79 -5.86
CA ALA A 181 -15.10 -14.63 -4.84
C ALA A 181 -13.61 -14.86 -5.17
N GLY A 182 -12.73 -14.15 -4.46
CA GLY A 182 -11.40 -14.69 -4.20
C GLY A 182 -11.53 -16.12 -3.63
N PRO A 183 -10.58 -17.03 -3.89
CA PRO A 183 -10.76 -18.47 -3.74
C PRO A 183 -10.95 -18.87 -2.27
N LEU A 184 -12.20 -18.86 -1.80
CA LEU A 184 -12.61 -19.36 -0.49
C LEU A 184 -13.95 -20.10 -0.61
N ALA A 185 -13.99 -21.12 -1.47
CA ALA A 185 -15.01 -22.16 -1.41
C ALA A 185 -14.48 -23.35 -0.60
N VAL A 186 -14.80 -23.37 0.69
CA VAL A 186 -14.61 -24.54 1.55
C VAL A 186 -15.60 -25.62 1.12
N ALA A 187 -15.10 -26.66 0.47
CA ALA A 187 -15.78 -27.95 0.43
C ALA A 187 -15.45 -28.72 1.71
N GLY A 188 -16.47 -29.20 2.41
CA GLY A 188 -16.33 -30.28 3.39
C GLY A 188 -17.48 -31.28 3.22
N PRO A 189 -17.57 -32.33 4.03
CA PRO A 189 -16.50 -33.07 4.70
C PRO A 189 -16.61 -34.60 4.44
N ALA A 190 -15.52 -35.37 4.57
CA ALA A 190 -15.62 -36.82 4.74
C ALA A 190 -14.42 -37.41 5.51
N ALA A 191 -14.76 -38.01 6.64
CA ALA A 191 -14.13 -39.16 7.30
C ALA A 191 -12.75 -39.02 7.97
N ALA A 192 -12.85 -38.87 9.30
CA ALA A 192 -12.30 -39.77 10.31
C ALA A 192 -10.82 -39.66 10.74
N ALA A 193 -10.71 -39.28 12.03
CA ALA A 193 -9.80 -39.80 13.04
C ALA A 193 -8.30 -39.48 12.94
N ALA A 194 -7.89 -38.45 13.69
CA ALA A 194 -6.80 -38.57 14.65
C ALA A 194 -6.86 -37.41 15.65
N THR A 195 -7.18 -37.75 16.90
CA THR A 195 -7.00 -36.90 18.08
C THR A 195 -5.51 -36.60 18.27
N ALA A 196 -5.10 -35.35 18.13
CA ALA A 196 -3.83 -34.85 18.67
C ALA A 196 -4.01 -33.38 19.11
N ALA A 197 -3.64 -33.13 20.37
CA ALA A 197 -3.65 -31.83 21.03
C ALA A 197 -2.58 -30.87 20.43
N PRO A 198 -2.59 -29.57 20.77
CA PRO A 198 -2.00 -28.52 19.98
C PRO A 198 -0.47 -28.52 20.13
N SER A 199 0.23 -28.65 19.00
CA SER A 199 1.67 -28.39 18.93
C SER A 199 1.87 -27.03 18.27
N SER A 200 2.53 -26.15 19.00
CA SER A 200 2.98 -24.82 18.62
C SER A 200 3.68 -24.83 17.26
N LEU A 201 3.02 -24.30 16.22
CA LEU A 201 3.65 -24.00 14.94
C LEU A 201 4.06 -22.53 14.92
N SER A 202 5.14 -22.22 15.63
CA SER A 202 6.04 -21.15 15.19
C SER A 202 6.76 -21.65 13.94
N GLN A 203 6.08 -21.66 12.79
CA GLN A 203 6.79 -21.75 11.52
C GLN A 203 7.56 -20.44 11.36
N THR A 204 8.88 -20.54 11.41
CA THR A 204 9.81 -19.45 11.08
C THR A 204 9.57 -19.05 9.63
N LEU A 205 8.70 -18.06 9.42
CA LEU A 205 8.55 -17.41 8.13
C LEU A 205 9.94 -16.93 7.67
N PRO A 206 10.29 -17.12 6.39
CA PRO A 206 11.52 -16.57 5.84
C PRO A 206 11.51 -15.06 6.09
N ARG A 207 12.64 -14.53 6.59
CA ARG A 207 12.85 -13.11 6.90
C ARG A 207 13.70 -12.43 5.81
N PRO A 208 13.16 -12.16 4.61
CA PRO A 208 13.90 -11.60 3.49
C PRO A 208 14.62 -10.28 3.80
N LEU A 209 14.00 -9.32 4.51
CA LEU A 209 14.67 -8.04 4.81
C LEU A 209 15.87 -8.25 5.73
N SER A 210 15.69 -9.06 6.76
CA SER A 210 16.77 -9.37 7.71
C SER A 210 18.01 -9.95 7.03
N ARG A 211 17.83 -10.77 5.98
CA ARG A 211 18.94 -11.35 5.20
C ARG A 211 19.69 -10.28 4.39
N ILE A 212 18.98 -9.32 3.82
CA ILE A 212 19.58 -8.23 3.03
C ILE A 212 20.34 -7.26 3.95
N VAL A 213 19.75 -6.91 5.10
CA VAL A 213 20.36 -6.00 6.09
C VAL A 213 21.68 -6.55 6.65
N GLY A 214 21.85 -7.87 6.68
CA GLY A 214 23.11 -8.52 7.05
C GLY A 214 24.29 -8.20 6.12
N ARG A 215 24.02 -7.76 4.88
CA ARG A 215 25.05 -7.49 3.88
C ARG A 215 25.63 -6.08 4.03
N ARG A 216 26.90 -5.97 4.40
CA ARG A 216 27.56 -4.66 4.60
C ARG A 216 28.49 -4.22 3.48
N GLN A 217 28.60 -5.02 2.42
CA GLN A 217 29.45 -4.74 1.27
C GLN A 217 28.73 -5.00 -0.05
N LEU A 218 28.96 -4.12 -1.03
CA LEU A 218 28.44 -4.20 -2.39
C LEU A 218 29.60 -4.15 -3.39
N ALA A 219 29.66 -5.10 -4.31
CA ALA A 219 30.65 -5.07 -5.38
C ALA A 219 30.27 -4.01 -6.42
N VAL A 220 31.20 -3.12 -6.74
CA VAL A 220 31.02 -2.05 -7.73
C VAL A 220 32.22 -1.99 -8.66
N ARG A 221 32.04 -1.45 -9.87
CA ARG A 221 33.11 -1.25 -10.86
C ARG A 221 33.10 0.18 -11.40
N PRO A 222 34.26 0.77 -11.71
CA PRO A 222 34.33 2.13 -12.21
C PRO A 222 33.70 2.23 -13.62
N LEU A 223 32.97 3.32 -13.88
CA LEU A 223 32.32 3.57 -15.18
C LEU A 223 33.34 3.97 -16.27
N ALA A 224 34.45 4.61 -15.89
CA ALA A 224 35.51 5.02 -16.81
C ALA A 224 36.57 3.92 -16.98
N VAL A 225 36.64 3.35 -18.18
CA VAL A 225 37.49 2.21 -18.61
C VAL A 225 39.01 2.49 -18.56
N ALA A 226 39.45 3.68 -18.13
CA ALA A 226 40.86 4.07 -18.19
C ALA A 226 41.75 3.47 -17.10
N SER A 227 41.21 2.73 -16.15
CA SER A 227 42.03 2.13 -15.10
C SER A 227 41.65 0.67 -14.93
N GLY A 228 42.64 -0.24 -15.01
CA GLY A 228 42.52 -1.65 -14.63
C GLY A 228 42.23 -1.85 -13.15
N GLN A 229 41.46 -0.95 -12.53
CA GLN A 229 40.92 -1.07 -11.20
C GLN A 229 39.84 -2.16 -11.23
N GLY A 230 40.14 -3.26 -10.56
CA GLY A 230 39.22 -4.37 -10.36
C GLY A 230 38.01 -3.96 -9.51
N LEU A 231 37.10 -4.92 -9.31
CA LEU A 231 35.92 -4.79 -8.46
C LEU A 231 36.30 -4.18 -7.10
N LEU A 232 35.62 -3.09 -6.74
CA LEU A 232 35.71 -2.46 -5.42
C LEU A 232 34.58 -3.01 -4.54
N GLN A 233 34.89 -3.32 -3.28
CA GLN A 233 33.87 -3.62 -2.27
C GLN A 233 33.49 -2.33 -1.55
N LEU A 234 32.29 -1.83 -1.87
CA LEU A 234 31.74 -0.62 -1.30
C LEU A 234 31.07 -0.92 0.04
N PRO A 235 31.44 -0.27 1.16
CA PRO A 235 30.70 -0.41 2.40
C PRO A 235 29.32 0.21 2.23
N VAL A 236 28.29 -0.53 2.61
CA VAL A 236 26.90 -0.08 2.50
C VAL A 236 26.18 -0.12 3.85
N GLN A 237 25.22 0.77 4.00
CA GLN A 237 24.32 0.86 5.13
C GLN A 237 22.88 0.55 4.68
N HIS A 238 22.06 0.12 5.64
CA HIS A 238 20.65 -0.15 5.42
C HIS A 238 19.87 0.51 6.54
N HIS A 239 18.72 1.10 6.19
CA HIS A 239 17.82 1.74 7.12
C HIS A 239 16.43 1.15 6.89
N CYS A 240 15.91 0.40 7.85
CA CYS A 240 14.57 -0.16 7.78
C CYS A 240 13.59 0.74 8.55
N GLY A 241 12.38 0.89 8.02
CA GLY A 241 11.27 1.48 8.76
C GLY A 241 10.82 0.59 9.91
N ALA A 242 9.93 1.12 10.76
CA ALA A 242 9.28 0.32 11.77
C ALA A 242 8.44 -0.78 11.10
N ALA A 243 8.41 -1.98 11.70
CA ALA A 243 7.51 -3.03 11.26
C ALA A 243 6.06 -2.53 11.29
N LEU A 244 5.28 -2.90 10.28
CA LEU A 244 3.87 -2.62 10.27
C LEU A 244 3.18 -3.45 11.37
N GLU A 245 2.25 -2.85 12.11
CA GLU A 245 1.51 -3.58 13.14
C GLU A 245 0.65 -4.68 12.49
N ALA A 246 0.43 -5.78 13.21
CA ALA A 246 -0.28 -6.95 12.69
C ALA A 246 -1.66 -6.61 12.13
N ASP A 247 -2.35 -5.68 12.79
CA ASP A 247 -3.70 -5.22 12.44
C ASP A 247 -3.72 -4.49 11.09
N TRP A 248 -2.74 -3.60 10.87
CA TRP A 248 -2.56 -2.92 9.59
C TRP A 248 -2.18 -3.89 8.47
N LEU A 249 -1.35 -4.88 8.80
CA LEU A 249 -0.91 -5.88 7.83
C LEU A 249 -2.05 -6.77 7.36
N GLU A 250 -2.93 -7.13 8.29
CA GLU A 250 -4.16 -7.84 7.99
C GLU A 250 -5.12 -7.00 7.14
N PHE A 251 -5.30 -5.72 7.49
CA PHE A 251 -6.09 -4.79 6.70
C PHE A 251 -5.62 -4.74 5.23
N TYR A 252 -4.31 -4.57 5.02
CA TYR A 252 -3.75 -4.50 3.67
C TYR A 252 -3.80 -5.83 2.90
N ARG A 253 -3.72 -6.97 3.59
CA ARG A 253 -3.91 -8.29 2.97
C ARG A 253 -5.30 -8.44 2.37
N LEU A 254 -6.31 -7.84 3.00
CA LEU A 254 -7.69 -7.90 2.53
C LEU A 254 -7.96 -6.89 1.44
N LEU A 255 -7.41 -5.67 1.57
CA LEU A 255 -7.54 -4.61 0.59
C LEU A 255 -7.04 -5.02 -0.80
N TRP A 256 -5.93 -5.76 -0.86
CA TRP A 256 -5.23 -6.04 -2.12
C TRP A 256 -5.19 -7.52 -2.52
N GLY A 257 -5.65 -8.42 -1.65
CA GLY A 257 -5.79 -9.84 -1.93
C GLY A 257 -4.48 -10.64 -1.97
N GLU A 258 -4.59 -11.88 -2.48
CA GLU A 258 -3.55 -12.91 -2.39
C GLU A 258 -2.23 -12.56 -3.11
N PRO A 259 -2.21 -11.96 -4.32
CA PRO A 259 -0.96 -11.66 -5.04
C PRO A 259 0.00 -10.76 -4.26
N LEU A 260 -0.53 -9.96 -3.32
CA LEU A 260 0.24 -9.03 -2.50
C LEU A 260 0.70 -9.64 -1.17
N ALA A 261 0.15 -10.76 -0.74
CA ALA A 261 0.49 -11.38 0.55
C ALA A 261 2.00 -11.60 0.76
N PRO A 262 2.77 -12.10 -0.25
CA PRO A 262 4.22 -12.24 -0.11
C PRO A 262 4.96 -10.91 0.06
N LEU A 263 4.43 -9.81 -0.48
CA LEU A 263 5.00 -8.48 -0.30
C LEU A 263 4.70 -7.97 1.10
N LEU A 264 3.48 -8.18 1.60
CA LEU A 264 3.09 -7.79 2.95
C LEU A 264 3.88 -8.53 4.04
N ASP A 265 4.30 -9.77 3.79
CA ASP A 265 5.23 -10.50 4.67
C ASP A 265 6.57 -9.77 4.84
N VAL A 266 7.06 -9.14 3.77
CA VAL A 266 8.28 -8.34 3.83
C VAL A 266 8.04 -7.06 4.63
N TRP A 267 6.88 -6.42 4.48
CA TRP A 267 6.51 -5.21 5.22
C TRP A 267 6.20 -5.48 6.70
N ALA A 268 5.92 -6.74 7.06
CA ALA A 268 5.86 -7.21 8.44
C ALA A 268 7.21 -7.10 9.16
N GLU A 269 8.32 -7.17 8.42
CA GLU A 269 9.66 -6.97 8.98
C GLU A 269 10.04 -5.49 9.05
N GLY A 270 9.51 -4.65 8.15
CA GLY A 270 9.78 -3.22 8.08
C GLY A 270 8.94 -2.53 7.02
N ASN A 271 8.13 -1.55 7.41
CA ASN A 271 7.33 -0.73 6.52
C ASN A 271 8.21 0.29 5.79
N GLY A 272 8.73 -0.12 4.63
CA GLY A 272 9.70 0.62 3.85
C GLY A 272 11.14 0.47 4.34
N ALA A 273 12.09 0.78 3.46
CA ALA A 273 13.51 0.70 3.74
C ALA A 273 14.34 1.50 2.74
N ARG A 274 15.53 1.95 3.15
CA ARG A 274 16.59 2.43 2.26
C ARG A 274 17.73 1.42 2.33
N LEU A 275 17.95 0.71 1.24
CA LEU A 275 18.90 -0.38 1.16
C LEU A 275 20.10 0.03 0.30
N PHE A 276 21.26 -0.55 0.62
CA PHE A 276 22.53 -0.34 -0.08
C PHE A 276 22.94 1.14 -0.15
N CYS A 277 22.78 1.87 0.96
CA CYS A 277 23.15 3.28 1.06
C CYS A 277 24.67 3.44 1.16
N HIS A 278 25.23 4.36 0.38
CA HIS A 278 26.63 4.78 0.49
C HIS A 278 26.77 6.27 0.17
N GLY A 279 27.23 7.06 1.14
CA GLY A 279 27.22 8.52 1.03
C GLY A 279 25.80 9.04 0.81
N ALA A 280 25.61 9.85 -0.23
CA ALA A 280 24.29 10.35 -0.63
C ALA A 280 23.51 9.35 -1.51
N SER A 281 24.16 8.33 -2.07
CA SER A 281 23.52 7.38 -2.98
C SER A 281 22.69 6.34 -2.21
N ILE A 282 21.45 6.15 -2.66
CA ILE A 282 20.56 5.07 -2.19
C ILE A 282 20.47 4.06 -3.32
N GLY A 283 20.75 2.79 -3.03
CA GLY A 283 20.66 1.74 -4.05
C GLY A 283 19.21 1.39 -4.37
N LEU A 284 18.42 1.13 -3.34
CA LEU A 284 17.01 0.80 -3.47
C LEU A 284 16.22 1.41 -2.31
N THR A 285 15.11 2.05 -2.63
CA THR A 285 14.11 2.50 -1.65
C THR A 285 12.91 1.57 -1.75
N LEU A 286 12.59 0.85 -0.68
CA LEU A 286 11.28 0.22 -0.51
C LEU A 286 10.34 1.29 0.04
N HIS A 287 9.24 1.56 -0.65
CA HIS A 287 8.27 2.56 -0.23
C HIS A 287 7.48 2.04 0.97
N PRO A 288 7.28 2.86 2.02
CA PRO A 288 6.25 2.55 3.00
C PRO A 288 4.89 2.38 2.29
N ILE A 289 4.05 1.52 2.84
CA ILE A 289 2.79 1.07 2.23
C ILE A 289 1.83 2.24 1.94
N GLU A 290 1.91 3.29 2.75
CA GLU A 290 1.15 4.53 2.62
C GLU A 290 1.54 5.33 1.36
N HIS A 291 2.77 5.13 0.86
CA HIS A 291 3.29 5.85 -0.32
C HIS A 291 3.07 5.10 -1.63
N TRP A 292 2.58 3.86 -1.60
CA TRP A 292 2.36 3.08 -2.82
C TRP A 292 1.37 3.75 -3.80
N PRO A 293 0.22 4.31 -3.36
CA PRO A 293 -0.69 5.02 -4.26
C PRO A 293 -0.03 6.25 -4.91
N THR A 294 0.78 7.00 -4.16
CA THR A 294 1.49 8.17 -4.68
C THR A 294 2.55 7.77 -5.70
N ALA A 295 3.33 6.72 -5.42
CA ALA A 295 4.32 6.20 -6.36
C ALA A 295 3.65 5.66 -7.63
N GLN A 296 2.49 4.99 -7.50
CA GLN A 296 1.69 4.54 -8.63
C GLN A 296 1.19 5.71 -9.48
N ALA A 297 0.65 6.76 -8.85
CA ALA A 297 0.19 7.94 -9.56
C ALA A 297 1.33 8.63 -10.34
N GLN A 298 2.51 8.76 -9.74
CA GLN A 298 3.71 9.31 -10.40
C GLN A 298 4.15 8.46 -11.60
N MET A 299 4.19 7.14 -11.43
CA MET A 299 4.52 6.23 -12.52
C MET A 299 3.48 6.29 -13.65
N LEU A 300 2.18 6.36 -13.33
CA LEU A 300 1.12 6.46 -14.34
C LEU A 300 1.15 7.79 -15.09
N ASP A 301 1.42 8.90 -14.41
CA ASP A 301 1.61 10.21 -15.03
C ASP A 301 2.80 10.17 -15.98
N TRP A 302 3.94 9.65 -15.53
CA TRP A 302 5.12 9.48 -16.37
C TRP A 302 4.85 8.61 -17.60
N ALA A 303 4.20 7.45 -17.41
CA ALA A 303 3.84 6.54 -18.49
C ALA A 303 2.82 7.14 -19.50
N GLN A 304 2.04 8.15 -19.09
CA GLN A 304 1.16 8.90 -20.00
C GLN A 304 1.91 9.98 -20.77
N THR A 305 2.88 10.65 -20.14
CA THR A 305 3.67 11.72 -20.78
C THR A 305 4.68 11.20 -21.79
N ARG A 306 5.27 10.02 -21.56
CA ARG A 306 6.09 9.31 -22.55
C ARG A 306 5.22 8.36 -23.35
N THR A 307 5.32 8.42 -24.67
CA THR A 307 4.49 7.60 -25.57
C THR A 307 4.74 6.11 -25.30
N TRP A 308 3.82 5.45 -24.60
CA TRP A 308 3.83 4.00 -24.45
C TRP A 308 3.84 3.37 -25.85
N PRO A 309 4.76 2.43 -26.16
CA PRO A 309 4.82 1.83 -27.48
C PRO A 309 3.48 1.15 -27.82
N ASP A 310 3.02 1.40 -29.04
CA ASP A 310 1.91 0.72 -29.75
C ASP A 310 0.45 1.19 -29.59
N ALA A 311 0.11 2.12 -28.69
CA ALA A 311 -1.12 2.92 -28.83
C ALA A 311 -1.17 4.07 -27.81
N PRO A 312 -1.19 5.36 -28.23
CA PRO A 312 -1.22 6.50 -27.32
C PRO A 312 -2.52 6.66 -26.50
N ALA A 313 -3.46 5.71 -26.57
CA ALA A 313 -4.82 5.88 -26.03
C ALA A 313 -5.17 5.04 -24.79
N ALA A 314 -4.42 4.00 -24.41
CA ALA A 314 -4.74 3.26 -23.19
C ALA A 314 -3.55 2.50 -22.62
N LEU A 315 -3.05 2.96 -21.47
CA LEU A 315 -2.20 2.13 -20.59
C LEU A 315 -2.93 0.82 -20.25
N PRO A 316 -2.23 -0.33 -20.19
CA PRO A 316 -2.84 -1.60 -19.82
C PRO A 316 -3.51 -1.54 -18.44
N ASP A 317 -4.65 -2.21 -18.28
CA ASP A 317 -5.40 -2.20 -17.02
C ASP A 317 -4.58 -2.80 -15.85
N TRP A 318 -3.77 -3.83 -16.14
CA TRP A 318 -2.89 -4.43 -15.13
C TRP A 318 -1.84 -3.46 -14.60
N LEU A 319 -1.44 -2.45 -15.39
CA LEU A 319 -0.49 -1.43 -14.95
C LEU A 319 -1.15 -0.44 -13.98
N ARG A 320 -2.44 -0.16 -14.19
CA ARG A 320 -3.24 0.71 -13.30
C ARG A 320 -3.55 0.06 -11.95
N SER A 321 -3.51 -1.26 -11.87
CA SER A 321 -3.71 -2.02 -10.62
C SER A 321 -2.39 -2.51 -9.99
N ALA A 322 -1.25 -2.32 -10.65
CA ALA A 322 0.06 -2.72 -10.14
C ALA A 322 0.50 -1.84 -8.96
N VAL A 323 1.13 -2.46 -7.96
CA VAL A 323 1.64 -1.78 -6.77
C VAL A 323 3.10 -1.36 -6.98
N CYS A 324 3.37 -0.06 -6.87
CA CYS A 324 4.73 0.49 -6.90
C CYS A 324 5.36 0.39 -5.51
N PHE A 325 6.06 -0.71 -5.23
CA PHE A 325 6.56 -1.00 -3.88
C PHE A 325 8.00 -0.58 -3.64
N ALA A 326 8.79 -0.37 -4.69
CA ALA A 326 10.16 0.08 -4.56
C ALA A 326 10.62 0.95 -5.74
N GLN A 327 11.75 1.60 -5.56
CA GLN A 327 12.36 2.50 -6.53
C GLN A 327 13.88 2.37 -6.45
N GLY A 328 14.55 2.36 -7.61
CA GLY A 328 16.01 2.32 -7.70
C GLY A 328 16.50 3.08 -8.92
N GLY A 329 17.68 3.69 -8.81
CA GLY A 329 18.31 4.39 -9.93
C GLY A 329 17.74 5.78 -10.20
N MET A 330 16.57 5.88 -10.83
CA MET A 330 15.96 7.15 -11.28
C MET A 330 14.65 7.49 -10.56
N ASP A 331 14.29 8.78 -10.59
CA ASP A 331 13.13 9.34 -9.88
C ASP A 331 11.76 8.82 -10.37
N HIS A 332 11.68 8.25 -11.58
CA HIS A 332 10.43 7.79 -12.20
C HIS A 332 10.39 6.28 -12.47
N GLU A 333 11.41 5.55 -12.02
CA GLU A 333 11.55 4.13 -12.29
C GLU A 333 11.21 3.30 -11.05
N HIS A 334 10.12 2.56 -11.14
CA HIS A 334 9.55 1.83 -10.01
C HIS A 334 9.55 0.33 -10.25
N TRP A 335 9.81 -0.41 -9.19
CA TRP A 335 9.51 -1.83 -9.11
C TRP A 335 8.03 -2.03 -8.80
N LEU A 336 7.39 -2.80 -9.65
CA LEU A 336 5.96 -3.05 -9.67
C LEU A 336 5.69 -4.49 -9.25
N LEU A 337 4.69 -4.69 -8.40
CA LEU A 337 4.04 -5.98 -8.24
C LEU A 337 2.71 -5.93 -9.00
N VAL A 338 2.54 -6.81 -9.99
CA VAL A 338 1.26 -6.89 -10.70
C VAL A 338 0.27 -7.66 -9.85
N THR A 339 -0.93 -7.11 -9.68
CA THR A 339 -1.97 -7.70 -8.82
C THR A 339 -3.08 -8.39 -9.60
N GLN A 340 -3.17 -8.14 -10.92
CA GLN A 340 -4.27 -8.62 -11.77
C GLN A 340 -3.78 -9.06 -13.16
N GLY A 341 -4.57 -9.91 -13.82
CA GLY A 341 -4.28 -10.41 -15.17
C GLY A 341 -3.22 -11.53 -15.19
N GLU A 342 -2.71 -11.85 -16.39
CA GLU A 342 -1.80 -12.99 -16.61
C GLU A 342 -0.44 -12.83 -15.91
N LEU A 343 -0.07 -11.60 -15.57
CA LEU A 343 1.18 -11.28 -14.88
C LEU A 343 1.01 -11.18 -13.35
N ALA A 344 -0.19 -11.44 -12.80
CA ALA A 344 -0.44 -11.32 -11.37
C ALA A 344 0.59 -12.11 -10.53
N GLY A 345 1.10 -11.49 -9.47
CA GLY A 345 2.16 -12.02 -8.60
C GLY A 345 3.58 -11.80 -9.12
N CYS A 346 3.77 -11.39 -10.38
CA CYS A 346 5.09 -11.12 -10.95
C CYS A 346 5.60 -9.72 -10.61
N VAL A 347 6.93 -9.58 -10.61
CA VAL A 347 7.62 -8.30 -10.39
C VAL A 347 8.26 -7.78 -11.68
N LEU A 348 8.00 -6.52 -11.99
CA LEU A 348 8.47 -5.80 -13.18
C LEU A 348 9.13 -4.48 -12.81
N LEU A 349 10.04 -4.00 -13.66
CA LEU A 349 10.54 -2.63 -13.63
C LEU A 349 9.75 -1.77 -14.64
N SER A 350 9.21 -0.64 -14.18
CA SER A 350 8.25 0.17 -14.94
C SER A 350 8.77 0.67 -16.29
N GLU A 351 10.02 1.10 -16.37
CA GLU A 351 10.57 1.70 -17.61
C GLU A 351 11.12 0.69 -18.62
N THR A 352 11.35 -0.57 -18.21
CA THR A 352 12.05 -1.55 -19.07
C THR A 352 11.21 -2.80 -19.31
N ASP A 353 10.72 -3.42 -18.24
CA ASP A 353 10.02 -4.70 -18.30
C ASP A 353 8.54 -4.52 -18.65
N ALA A 354 7.91 -3.47 -18.10
CA ALA A 354 6.49 -3.20 -18.29
C ALA A 354 6.17 -2.86 -19.75
N LEU A 355 7.04 -2.09 -20.43
CA LEU A 355 6.92 -1.78 -21.86
C LEU A 355 6.91 -3.04 -22.74
N LEU A 356 7.65 -4.08 -22.31
CA LEU A 356 7.75 -5.35 -23.03
C LEU A 356 6.70 -6.37 -22.57
N GLY A 357 5.93 -6.06 -21.52
CA GLY A 357 4.98 -6.98 -20.89
C GLY A 357 5.62 -8.27 -20.38
N ARG A 358 6.90 -8.22 -19.96
CA ARG A 358 7.67 -9.40 -19.55
C ARG A 358 8.08 -9.31 -18.09
N PRO A 359 7.75 -10.30 -17.25
CA PRO A 359 8.18 -10.30 -15.86
C PRO A 359 9.68 -10.50 -15.76
N ARG A 360 10.34 -9.72 -14.89
CA ARG A 360 11.76 -9.93 -14.56
C ARG A 360 11.93 -10.95 -13.46
N PHE A 361 11.03 -10.96 -12.49
CA PHE A 361 10.94 -11.99 -11.48
C PHE A 361 9.53 -12.57 -11.47
N ALA A 362 9.43 -13.89 -11.34
CA ALA A 362 8.14 -14.58 -11.32
C ALA A 362 7.40 -14.39 -9.99
N SER A 363 8.07 -13.87 -8.96
CA SER A 363 7.47 -13.61 -7.66
C SER A 363 8.26 -12.58 -6.85
N VAL A 364 7.61 -12.03 -5.82
CA VAL A 364 8.24 -11.21 -4.77
C VAL A 364 9.38 -11.96 -4.08
N ALA A 365 9.20 -13.26 -3.80
CA ALA A 365 10.23 -14.08 -3.17
C ALA A 365 11.52 -14.13 -4.01
N GLN A 366 11.39 -14.34 -5.32
CA GLN A 366 12.53 -14.32 -6.25
C GLN A 366 13.20 -12.95 -6.32
N PHE A 367 12.43 -11.87 -6.29
CA PHE A 367 12.98 -10.50 -6.24
C PHE A 367 13.87 -10.31 -5.00
N PHE A 368 13.37 -10.65 -3.81
CA PHE A 368 14.13 -10.47 -2.56
C PHE A 368 15.29 -11.47 -2.43
N GLU A 369 15.16 -12.68 -2.97
CA GLU A 369 16.26 -13.65 -3.06
C GLU A 369 17.38 -13.14 -3.98
N ALA A 370 17.01 -12.60 -5.16
CA ALA A 370 17.96 -11.97 -6.06
C ALA A 370 18.62 -10.76 -5.39
N LEU A 371 17.87 -9.93 -4.66
CA LEU A 371 18.43 -8.79 -3.94
C LEU A 371 19.43 -9.21 -2.84
N ALA A 372 19.16 -10.32 -2.14
CA ALA A 372 20.04 -10.83 -1.10
C ALA A 372 21.34 -11.41 -1.69
N HIS A 373 21.24 -12.23 -2.73
CA HIS A 373 22.37 -13.01 -3.25
C HIS A 373 23.07 -12.31 -4.43
N ARG A 374 22.30 -11.80 -5.39
CA ARG A 374 22.75 -11.17 -6.65
C ARG A 374 22.22 -9.73 -6.80
N PRO A 375 22.59 -8.80 -5.91
CA PRO A 375 22.02 -7.45 -5.87
C PRO A 375 22.18 -6.69 -7.19
N ALA A 376 23.21 -6.99 -7.99
CA ALA A 376 23.39 -6.40 -9.32
C ALA A 376 22.21 -6.69 -10.28
N ALA A 377 21.51 -7.82 -10.14
CA ALA A 377 20.35 -8.16 -10.96
C ALA A 377 19.13 -7.26 -10.67
N VAL A 378 19.09 -6.64 -9.50
CA VAL A 378 18.05 -5.69 -9.08
C VAL A 378 18.57 -4.25 -9.19
N LEU A 379 19.65 -3.92 -8.47
CA LEU A 379 20.20 -2.56 -8.40
C LEU A 379 20.77 -2.06 -9.74
N GLY A 380 21.29 -2.97 -10.56
CA GLY A 380 21.82 -2.66 -11.89
C GLY A 380 20.78 -2.77 -13.01
N ALA A 381 19.54 -3.16 -12.71
CA ALA A 381 18.52 -3.46 -13.72
C ALA A 381 18.22 -2.26 -14.63
N SER A 382 18.30 -1.04 -14.08
CA SER A 382 18.06 0.19 -14.82
C SER A 382 19.26 0.72 -15.58
N GLY A 383 20.48 0.32 -15.20
CA GLY A 383 21.72 0.91 -15.71
C GLY A 383 21.96 2.37 -15.29
N HIS A 384 21.12 2.94 -14.42
CA HIS A 384 21.21 4.35 -14.03
C HIS A 384 21.79 4.58 -12.63
N LEU A 385 21.76 3.58 -11.74
CA LEU A 385 22.29 3.69 -10.40
C LEU A 385 23.82 3.87 -10.40
N ARG A 386 24.29 4.94 -9.76
CA ARG A 386 25.72 5.26 -9.62
C ARG A 386 26.08 5.60 -8.18
N TYR A 387 27.23 5.09 -7.75
CA TYR A 387 27.86 5.43 -6.49
C TYR A 387 29.06 6.33 -6.74
N ALA A 388 29.13 7.46 -6.04
CA ALA A 388 30.29 8.35 -6.09
C ALA A 388 31.26 7.99 -4.95
N VAL A 389 32.50 7.65 -5.29
CA VAL A 389 33.58 7.38 -4.35
C VAL A 389 34.79 8.20 -4.78
N ASP A 390 35.24 9.12 -3.91
CA ASP A 390 36.39 10.00 -4.17
C ASP A 390 36.33 10.72 -5.53
N GLY A 391 35.13 11.13 -5.94
CA GLY A 391 34.89 11.82 -7.22
C GLY A 391 34.82 10.91 -8.45
N VAL A 392 34.94 9.59 -8.29
CA VAL A 392 34.79 8.60 -9.35
C VAL A 392 33.41 7.94 -9.27
N ALA A 393 32.75 7.80 -10.42
CA ALA A 393 31.46 7.12 -10.52
C ALA A 393 31.65 5.61 -10.71
N TYR A 394 30.97 4.83 -9.88
CA TYR A 394 30.93 3.38 -9.92
C TYR A 394 29.51 2.89 -10.20
N GLU A 395 29.40 1.80 -10.94
CA GLU A 395 28.15 1.06 -11.14
C GLU A 395 28.19 -0.27 -10.38
N VAL A 396 27.02 -0.80 -10.06
CA VAL A 396 26.91 -2.09 -9.38
C VAL A 396 27.39 -3.20 -10.30
N ALA A 397 28.22 -4.09 -9.77
CA ALA A 397 28.75 -5.23 -10.51
C ALA A 397 28.37 -6.54 -9.81
N GLU A 398 28.24 -7.62 -10.57
CA GLU A 398 28.23 -8.93 -9.96
C GLU A 398 29.61 -9.18 -9.35
N ALA A 399 29.64 -9.54 -8.07
CA ALA A 399 30.83 -10.12 -7.50
C ALA A 399 31.09 -11.42 -8.28
N MET A 400 32.23 -11.53 -8.94
CA MET A 400 32.69 -12.85 -9.39
C MET A 400 32.87 -13.68 -8.12
N GLU A 401 31.91 -14.56 -7.82
CA GLU A 401 32.15 -15.63 -6.88
C GLU A 401 33.39 -16.36 -7.40
N ARG A 402 34.47 -16.32 -6.61
CA ARG A 402 35.57 -17.26 -6.82
C ARG A 402 34.94 -18.64 -6.70
N LEU A 403 34.73 -19.29 -7.84
CA LEU A 403 34.65 -20.74 -7.92
C LEU A 403 35.88 -21.26 -7.19
N VAL A 404 35.65 -21.82 -5.99
CA VAL A 404 36.64 -22.61 -5.28
C VAL A 404 36.84 -23.91 -6.02
#